data_AF-A0A9E7B939-F1
#
_entry.id   AF-A0A9E7B939-F1
#
_cell.length_a   1.000
_cell.length_b   1.000
_cell.length_c   1.000
_cell.angle_alpha   90.00
_cell.angle_beta   90.00
_cell.angle_gamma   90.00
#
_symmetry.space_group_name_H-M   'P 1'
#
loop_
_entity.id
_entity.type
_entity.pdbx_description
1 polymer ?
#
loop_
_entity_poly.entity_id
_entity_poly.type
_entity_poly.pdbx_seq_one_letter_code
_entity_poly.pdbx_strand_id
1 'polypeptide(L)'
;MNDIQSRKPGLRTALAAGCAVLALASVSVTPDFAWADQGAGKGQQSHGQQGGKGGDHGAGNQGGNAGRGLGGIFRDITGMGDDAVADDDGGDDGDDSDRPAWAGVPGGKDDAGGGKPSIASSKRGDLFGDLWVIERDEDGNPVFVQVGDEYLVNPLDENGDAIGWTVNEDGDVVLVDPLAVVEVELGRLNVGRAPTKVLDNRADEVVTLLNSASAISTDASGRIVLTADVDGDGVEEDKTIDSPLENLAIYVALMETGSVPGVTFDGTYSDPILAALFDGQMTADDLVLSAAFLAAATDKTSEFTTDEIAYINAFLGISTTEQYDVTYSDIDYSDFTYDRYATFGDATADILVLENGVYVPKEDVLIYELVFGTIVDANNDGIPDDNVVVSATLDAYTQAAEDSRTIIEFIHNLALPE
;
A
#
# COMPACT_ATOMS: atom_id res chain seq x y z
N MET A 1 1.61 -0.66 -80.18
CA MET A 1 0.54 -1.05 -79.24
C MET A 1 1.16 -0.97 -77.86
N ASN A 2 1.39 0.24 -77.33
CA ASN A 2 0.42 1.14 -76.66
C ASN A 2 -0.14 0.48 -75.40
N ASP A 3 -0.18 1.04 -74.20
CA ASP A 3 0.10 2.39 -73.65
C ASP A 3 0.19 2.17 -72.12
N ILE A 4 1.27 2.57 -71.42
CA ILE A 4 1.37 3.75 -70.54
C ILE A 4 0.02 4.32 -70.05
N GLN A 5 -0.18 4.38 -68.72
CA GLN A 5 -0.61 5.56 -67.91
C GLN A 5 -0.83 5.07 -66.46
N SER A 6 0.03 5.45 -65.50
CA SER A 6 0.06 6.75 -64.81
C SER A 6 -1.04 6.88 -63.75
N ARG A 7 -0.65 6.88 -62.47
CA ARG A 7 -0.77 8.06 -61.57
C ARG A 7 -0.32 7.72 -60.14
N LYS A 8 0.84 8.27 -59.75
CA LYS A 8 0.95 8.99 -58.47
C LYS A 8 0.42 10.41 -58.71
N PRO A 9 -0.19 11.03 -57.69
CA PRO A 9 0.49 12.13 -56.99
C PRO A 9 0.37 11.90 -55.46
N GLY A 10 1.13 12.50 -54.57
CA GLY A 10 1.96 13.68 -54.63
C GLY A 10 2.01 14.24 -53.20
N LEU A 11 3.21 14.47 -52.72
CA LEU A 11 3.59 14.92 -51.39
C LEU A 11 3.07 16.35 -51.09
N ARG A 12 2.91 16.64 -49.78
CA ARG A 12 2.96 17.95 -49.07
C ARG A 12 1.63 18.63 -48.74
N THR A 13 1.26 18.56 -47.46
CA THR A 13 1.12 19.76 -46.60
C THR A 13 1.15 19.34 -45.14
N ALA A 14 2.13 19.86 -44.40
CA ALA A 14 2.04 19.99 -42.96
C ALA A 14 0.95 21.02 -42.63
N LEU A 15 0.05 20.68 -41.73
CA LEU A 15 -0.70 21.66 -40.95
C LEU A 15 -0.93 21.09 -39.55
N ALA A 16 -0.37 21.78 -38.57
CA ALA A 16 -0.66 21.59 -37.16
C ALA A 16 -2.15 21.87 -36.90
N ALA A 17 -2.80 20.94 -36.20
CA ALA A 17 -4.03 21.13 -35.44
C ALA A 17 -3.98 20.00 -34.40
N GLY A 18 -3.61 20.23 -33.15
CA GLY A 18 -4.10 21.29 -32.29
C GLY A 18 -4.77 20.55 -31.14
N CYS A 19 -4.01 20.31 -30.07
CA CYS A 19 -4.52 19.81 -28.81
C CYS A 19 -5.76 20.62 -28.41
N ALA A 20 -6.88 19.93 -28.27
CA ALA A 20 -8.02 20.43 -27.53
C ALA A 20 -8.38 19.34 -26.50
N VAL A 21 -7.53 19.19 -25.49
CA VAL A 21 -7.96 18.65 -24.20
C VAL A 21 -8.94 19.69 -23.66
N LEU A 22 -10.23 19.38 -23.71
CA LEU A 22 -11.25 20.06 -22.95
C LEU A 22 -11.02 19.70 -21.49
N ALA A 23 -10.09 20.40 -20.84
CA ALA A 23 -10.04 20.44 -19.39
C ALA A 23 -11.32 21.14 -18.90
N LEU A 24 -12.29 20.36 -18.44
CA LEU A 24 -13.35 20.87 -17.58
C LEU A 24 -12.72 21.25 -16.24
N ALA A 25 -12.18 22.47 -16.17
CA ALA A 25 -11.82 23.08 -14.90
C ALA A 25 -13.11 23.43 -14.16
N SER A 26 -13.48 22.59 -13.19
CA SER A 26 -14.38 22.96 -12.10
C SER A 26 -13.67 24.00 -11.23
N VAL A 27 -13.87 25.28 -11.56
CA VAL A 27 -13.42 26.39 -10.69
C VAL A 27 -14.30 26.39 -9.44
N SER A 28 -13.75 25.91 -8.32
CA SER A 28 -14.28 26.20 -6.99
C SER A 28 -14.05 27.67 -6.68
N VAL A 29 -15.12 28.45 -6.76
CA VAL A 29 -15.14 29.86 -6.36
C VAL A 29 -15.07 29.93 -4.83
N THR A 30 -13.90 30.26 -4.28
CA THR A 30 -13.77 30.70 -2.90
C THR A 30 -14.07 32.21 -2.84
N PRO A 31 -14.95 32.69 -1.93
CA PRO A 31 -15.11 34.12 -1.71
C PRO A 31 -14.01 34.63 -0.77
N ASP A 32 -13.14 35.48 -1.30
CA ASP A 32 -12.21 36.33 -0.55
C ASP A 32 -12.97 37.24 0.42
N PHE A 33 -12.74 37.07 1.72
CA PHE A 33 -13.04 38.07 2.73
C PHE A 33 -11.82 38.97 2.95
N ALA A 34 -11.84 40.13 2.29
CA ALA A 34 -10.93 41.23 2.57
C ALA A 34 -11.35 41.94 3.86
N TRP A 35 -10.51 41.93 4.88
CA TRP A 35 -10.50 42.93 5.97
C TRP A 35 -9.10 43.54 6.06
N ALA A 36 -8.99 44.78 5.55
CA ALA A 36 -7.90 45.68 5.86
C ALA A 36 -8.47 46.79 6.74
N ASP A 37 -7.93 46.97 7.95
CA ASP A 37 -7.95 48.26 8.61
C ASP A 37 -6.59 48.54 9.27
N GLN A 38 -6.14 49.77 9.06
CA GLN A 38 -4.88 50.35 9.47
C GLN A 38 -4.93 50.76 10.95
N GLY A 39 -3.83 50.56 11.67
CA GLY A 39 -3.70 51.11 13.03
C GLY A 39 -2.26 51.12 13.51
N ALA A 40 -1.52 52.18 13.19
CA ALA A 40 -0.18 52.43 13.69
C ALA A 40 -0.16 52.91 15.15
N GLY A 41 0.80 52.43 15.94
CA GLY A 41 1.57 53.29 16.85
C GLY A 41 1.63 52.96 18.35
N LYS A 42 2.89 52.86 18.82
CA LYS A 42 3.43 53.07 20.19
C LYS A 42 3.06 52.00 21.24
N GLY A 43 3.96 51.34 21.96
CA GLY A 43 5.33 51.64 22.37
C GLY A 43 5.36 51.85 23.88
N GLN A 44 5.82 50.86 24.68
CA GLN A 44 6.40 51.11 26.00
C GLN A 44 7.22 49.92 26.52
N GLN A 45 8.50 50.17 26.77
CA GLN A 45 9.42 49.31 27.52
C GLN A 45 9.09 49.36 29.01
N SER A 46 9.30 48.25 29.73
CA SER A 46 9.68 48.29 31.14
C SER A 46 10.60 47.12 31.49
N HIS A 47 11.80 47.47 31.95
CA HIS A 47 12.78 46.58 32.57
C HIS A 47 12.30 46.06 33.93
N GLY A 48 12.74 44.86 34.29
CA GLY A 48 12.67 44.31 35.64
C GLY A 48 13.62 43.12 35.79
N GLN A 49 14.89 43.40 36.07
CA GLN A 49 15.95 42.45 36.39
C GLN A 49 15.99 42.20 37.90
N GLN A 50 15.87 40.94 38.35
CA GLN A 50 16.52 40.49 39.58
C GLN A 50 16.67 38.96 39.58
N GLY A 51 17.91 38.48 39.72
CA GLY A 51 18.26 37.06 39.68
C GLY A 51 18.48 36.43 41.04
N GLY A 52 18.67 35.11 41.03
CA GLY A 52 19.52 34.40 41.99
C GLY A 52 19.07 33.01 42.43
N LYS A 53 19.84 31.99 41.97
CA LYS A 53 20.03 30.61 42.50
C LYS A 53 18.86 29.65 42.28
N GLY A 54 19.00 28.44 41.75
CA GLY A 54 20.15 27.55 41.54
C GLY A 54 19.64 26.13 41.82
N GLY A 55 19.61 25.25 40.82
CA GLY A 55 19.09 23.89 40.92
C GLY A 55 19.28 23.17 39.60
N ASP A 56 20.41 22.46 39.53
CA ASP A 56 20.87 21.62 38.44
C ASP A 56 20.01 20.34 38.39
N HIS A 57 19.22 20.17 37.33
CA HIS A 57 18.73 18.88 36.85
C HIS A 57 18.52 19.00 35.34
N GLY A 58 19.21 18.16 34.58
CA GLY A 58 19.14 18.10 33.13
C GLY A 58 17.72 17.85 32.67
N ALA A 59 17.10 18.89 32.11
CA ALA A 59 15.86 18.81 31.38
C ALA A 59 16.19 18.66 29.90
N GLY A 60 15.69 17.56 29.32
CA GLY A 60 15.76 17.28 27.90
C GLY A 60 15.30 18.48 27.08
N ASN A 61 16.07 18.76 26.05
CA ASN A 61 15.77 19.78 25.06
C ASN A 61 14.45 19.44 24.36
N GLN A 62 13.38 20.10 24.81
CA GLN A 62 12.11 20.16 24.14
C GLN A 62 12.23 21.20 23.03
N GLY A 63 12.35 20.73 21.79
CA GLY A 63 12.44 21.59 20.63
C GLY A 63 12.92 20.83 19.39
N GLY A 64 11.98 20.48 18.53
CA GLY A 64 12.27 19.98 17.19
C GLY A 64 11.11 19.18 16.63
N ASN A 65 10.30 19.84 15.81
CA ASN A 65 9.53 19.19 14.75
C ASN A 65 10.54 18.55 13.79
N ALA A 66 11.14 17.43 14.21
CA ALA A 66 12.00 16.60 13.41
C ALA A 66 11.10 15.53 12.79
N GLY A 67 11.16 15.41 11.47
CA GLY A 67 10.30 14.50 10.71
C GLY A 67 10.22 13.14 11.38
N ARG A 68 9.00 12.66 11.61
CA ARG A 68 8.79 11.28 12.01
C ARG A 68 9.40 10.43 10.89
N GLY A 69 10.56 9.85 11.13
CA GLY A 69 11.10 8.82 10.22
C GLY A 69 10.11 7.66 10.15
N LEU A 70 10.20 6.84 9.12
CA LEU A 70 9.28 5.70 8.93
C LEU A 70 9.17 4.81 10.18
N GLY A 71 10.26 4.56 10.91
CA GLY A 71 10.18 3.81 12.17
C GLY A 71 9.41 4.50 13.31
N GLY A 72 9.16 5.82 13.24
CA GLY A 72 8.22 6.50 14.13
C GLY A 72 6.77 6.21 13.76
N ILE A 73 6.49 6.10 12.47
CA ILE A 73 5.16 5.82 11.94
C ILE A 73 4.71 4.42 12.36
N PHE A 74 5.49 3.38 12.05
CA PHE A 74 5.15 2.00 12.47
C PHE A 74 4.96 1.80 13.98
N ARG A 75 5.69 2.56 14.82
CA ARG A 75 5.49 2.54 16.28
C ARG A 75 4.18 3.21 16.71
N ASP A 76 3.82 4.33 16.09
CA ASP A 76 2.57 5.05 16.36
C ASP A 76 1.35 4.20 15.93
N ILE A 77 1.45 3.48 14.80
CA ILE A 77 0.42 2.57 14.27
C ILE A 77 0.07 1.44 15.25
N THR A 78 1.08 0.66 15.65
CA THR A 78 0.83 -0.60 16.36
C THR A 78 0.61 -0.42 17.86
N GLY A 79 0.72 0.81 18.35
CA GLY A 79 0.63 1.13 19.78
C GLY A 79 1.75 0.50 20.63
N MET A 80 2.80 -0.05 20.01
CA MET A 80 3.93 -0.70 20.67
C MET A 80 5.03 0.32 21.00
N GLY A 81 4.78 1.17 21.99
CA GLY A 81 5.80 2.05 22.57
C GLY A 81 6.80 1.28 23.44
N ASP A 82 8.01 1.83 23.61
CA ASP A 82 9.07 1.28 24.49
C ASP A 82 8.69 1.21 25.99
N ASP A 83 7.54 1.78 26.38
CA ASP A 83 6.95 1.59 27.69
C ASP A 83 5.94 0.45 27.64
N ALA A 84 6.42 -0.76 27.94
CA ALA A 84 5.54 -1.81 28.45
C ALA A 84 4.83 -1.24 29.69
N VAL A 85 3.59 -0.80 29.52
CA VAL A 85 2.73 -0.45 30.64
C VAL A 85 2.59 -1.73 31.45
N ALA A 86 3.27 -1.77 32.59
CA ALA A 86 3.04 -2.77 33.61
C ALA A 86 1.58 -2.60 34.06
N ASP A 87 0.70 -3.42 33.50
CA ASP A 87 -0.66 -3.55 34.00
C ASP A 87 -0.55 -4.24 35.37
N ASP A 88 -0.57 -3.43 36.42
CA ASP A 88 -0.68 -3.88 37.81
C ASP A 88 -2.14 -4.31 38.06
N ASP A 89 -2.57 -5.37 37.37
CA ASP A 89 -3.76 -6.12 37.76
C ASP A 89 -3.31 -7.37 38.51
N GLY A 90 -3.29 -7.23 39.84
CA GLY A 90 -3.02 -8.33 40.76
C GLY A 90 -4.09 -9.41 40.65
N GLY A 91 -3.82 -10.43 39.84
CA GLY A 91 -4.67 -11.62 39.67
C GLY A 91 -3.84 -12.90 39.64
N ASP A 92 -3.76 -13.55 40.80
CA ASP A 92 -3.54 -15.00 41.05
C ASP A 92 -2.73 -15.79 39.99
N ASP A 93 -1.47 -16.11 40.32
CA ASP A 93 -0.60 -17.04 39.59
C ASP A 93 -1.20 -18.47 39.58
N GLY A 94 -2.16 -18.70 38.68
CA GLY A 94 -2.69 -20.00 38.29
C GLY A 94 -1.87 -20.55 37.12
N ASP A 95 -0.85 -21.32 37.45
CA ASP A 95 0.04 -22.04 36.54
C ASP A 95 -0.71 -23.18 35.81
N ASP A 96 -1.60 -22.82 34.87
CA ASP A 96 -2.42 -23.76 34.07
C ASP A 96 -1.89 -23.86 32.61
N SER A 97 -0.58 -23.92 32.43
CA SER A 97 0.01 -24.35 31.16
C SER A 97 0.39 -25.83 31.23
N ASP A 98 -0.29 -26.66 30.44
CA ASP A 98 0.00 -28.08 30.17
C ASP A 98 1.37 -28.33 29.49
N ARG A 99 2.38 -27.51 29.78
CA ARG A 99 3.69 -27.52 29.16
C ARG A 99 4.52 -28.69 29.70
N PRO A 100 4.90 -29.65 28.85
CA PRO A 100 5.70 -30.78 29.30
C PRO A 100 7.14 -30.32 29.62
N ALA A 101 7.70 -30.84 30.71
CA ALA A 101 8.98 -30.41 31.30
C ALA A 101 10.23 -30.49 30.39
N TRP A 102 10.13 -31.08 29.19
CA TRP A 102 11.22 -31.15 28.21
C TRP A 102 11.29 -29.91 27.30
N ALA A 103 10.22 -29.13 27.21
CA ALA A 103 10.20 -27.85 26.52
C ALA A 103 10.85 -26.80 27.44
N GLY A 104 12.18 -26.72 27.41
CA GLY A 104 13.03 -25.94 28.32
C GLY A 104 12.60 -24.50 28.59
N VAL A 105 13.27 -23.85 29.55
CA VAL A 105 12.98 -22.47 30.00
C VAL A 105 12.74 -21.52 28.83
N PRO A 106 11.69 -20.67 28.86
CA PRO A 106 11.47 -19.63 27.85
C PRO A 106 12.77 -18.86 27.57
N GLY A 107 13.16 -18.84 26.31
CA GLY A 107 14.36 -18.14 25.88
C GLY A 107 14.15 -16.63 25.92
N GLY A 108 14.99 -15.94 26.67
CA GLY A 108 15.08 -14.48 26.70
C GLY A 108 15.72 -14.02 28.00
N LYS A 109 17.01 -13.69 27.97
CA LYS A 109 17.58 -12.82 29.01
C LYS A 109 16.96 -11.45 28.77
N ASP A 110 16.35 -10.88 29.81
CA ASP A 110 15.73 -9.54 29.83
C ASP A 110 14.31 -9.44 29.25
N ASP A 111 13.43 -10.43 29.48
CA ASP A 111 11.99 -10.34 29.16
C ASP A 111 11.69 -9.96 27.68
N ALA A 112 12.68 -10.13 26.80
CA ALA A 112 12.63 -9.80 25.38
C ALA A 112 11.90 -10.86 24.52
N GLY A 113 11.04 -11.65 25.15
CA GLY A 113 10.02 -12.41 24.43
C GLY A 113 8.90 -11.42 24.13
N GLY A 114 8.79 -10.99 22.86
CA GLY A 114 7.77 -10.04 22.42
C GLY A 114 6.42 -10.39 23.03
N GLY A 115 5.99 -9.58 23.99
CA GLY A 115 4.72 -9.77 24.67
C GLY A 115 3.56 -9.74 23.69
N LYS A 116 2.42 -10.26 24.12
CA LYS A 116 1.16 -10.12 23.39
C LYS A 116 0.98 -8.64 23.01
N PRO A 117 0.74 -8.30 21.74
CA PRO A 117 0.45 -6.92 21.32
C PRO A 117 -0.64 -6.33 22.21
N SER A 118 -0.50 -5.07 22.62
CA SER A 118 -1.52 -4.35 23.39
C SER A 118 -2.88 -4.27 22.68
N ILE A 119 -2.85 -4.42 21.34
CA ILE A 119 -4.01 -4.46 20.45
C ILE A 119 -4.62 -5.87 20.26
N ALA A 120 -3.98 -6.93 20.77
CA ALA A 120 -4.53 -8.28 20.64
C ALA A 120 -5.56 -8.54 21.75
N SER A 121 -6.83 -8.49 21.39
CA SER A 121 -7.95 -8.91 22.24
C SER A 121 -7.87 -10.41 22.55
N SER A 122 -8.60 -10.85 23.56
CA SER A 122 -8.69 -12.25 23.99
C SER A 122 -9.98 -12.93 23.50
N LYS A 123 -10.71 -12.29 22.58
CA LYS A 123 -12.03 -12.72 22.12
C LYS A 123 -11.99 -13.22 20.68
N ARG A 124 -12.89 -14.15 20.36
CA ARG A 124 -13.00 -14.79 19.04
C ARG A 124 -13.40 -13.72 18.00
N GLY A 125 -12.72 -13.69 16.85
CA GLY A 125 -12.92 -12.66 15.81
C GLY A 125 -12.14 -11.35 16.02
N ASP A 126 -11.20 -11.31 16.97
CA ASP A 126 -10.25 -10.20 17.12
C ASP A 126 -9.39 -10.01 15.84
N LEU A 127 -8.72 -8.86 15.72
CA LEU A 127 -7.77 -8.55 14.64
C LEU A 127 -6.85 -9.75 14.35
N PHE A 128 -6.44 -10.51 15.37
CA PHE A 128 -5.57 -11.70 15.24
C PHE A 128 -6.29 -13.07 15.27
N GLY A 129 -7.62 -13.10 15.19
CA GLY A 129 -8.47 -14.29 15.12
C GLY A 129 -8.45 -14.99 13.76
N ASP A 130 -9.33 -15.96 13.58
CA ASP A 130 -9.48 -16.69 12.31
C ASP A 130 -9.93 -15.71 11.21
N LEU A 131 -9.18 -15.67 10.10
CA LEU A 131 -9.43 -14.77 8.98
C LEU A 131 -10.38 -15.44 8.00
N TRP A 132 -11.56 -14.86 7.80
CA TRP A 132 -12.58 -15.39 6.91
C TRP A 132 -12.84 -14.42 5.78
N VAL A 133 -13.21 -14.95 4.62
CA VAL A 133 -13.81 -14.13 3.56
C VAL A 133 -15.16 -13.64 4.07
N ILE A 134 -15.38 -12.33 4.06
CA ILE A 134 -16.59 -11.70 4.61
C ILE A 134 -17.23 -10.75 3.61
N GLU A 135 -18.54 -10.53 3.77
CA GLU A 135 -19.27 -9.53 2.99
C GLU A 135 -18.76 -8.12 3.33
N ARG A 136 -18.40 -7.36 2.30
CA ARG A 136 -17.91 -5.99 2.38
C ARG A 136 -18.69 -5.05 1.46
N ASP A 137 -18.70 -3.77 1.80
CA ASP A 137 -19.20 -2.73 0.90
C ASP A 137 -18.14 -2.31 -0.13
N GLU A 138 -18.47 -1.28 -0.93
CA GLU A 138 -17.63 -0.78 -2.02
C GLU A 138 -16.27 -0.26 -1.54
N ASP A 139 -16.17 0.23 -0.30
CA ASP A 139 -14.93 0.74 0.30
C ASP A 139 -14.14 -0.36 1.04
N GLY A 140 -14.68 -1.58 1.08
CA GLY A 140 -14.07 -2.70 1.79
C GLY A 140 -14.45 -2.81 3.26
N ASN A 141 -15.39 -1.99 3.73
CA ASN A 141 -15.85 -2.03 5.10
C ASN A 141 -16.75 -3.25 5.32
N PRO A 142 -16.66 -3.94 6.47
CA PRO A 142 -17.46 -5.13 6.73
C PRO A 142 -18.96 -4.80 6.82
N VAL A 143 -19.79 -5.62 6.19
CA VAL A 143 -21.25 -5.54 6.33
C VAL A 143 -21.67 -6.30 7.59
N PHE A 144 -22.25 -5.57 8.54
CA PHE A 144 -22.73 -6.14 9.80
C PHE A 144 -24.17 -6.62 9.71
N VAL A 145 -24.42 -7.82 10.21
CA VAL A 145 -25.76 -8.41 10.35
C VAL A 145 -26.13 -8.48 11.83
N GLN A 146 -27.33 -8.03 12.17
CA GLN A 146 -27.86 -8.13 13.53
C GLN A 146 -28.48 -9.51 13.76
N VAL A 147 -27.96 -10.26 14.73
CA VAL A 147 -28.53 -11.54 15.18
C VAL A 147 -28.73 -11.52 16.68
N GLY A 148 -30.00 -11.54 17.10
CA GLY A 148 -30.35 -11.31 18.49
C GLY A 148 -29.97 -9.89 18.93
N ASP A 149 -29.12 -9.79 19.95
CA ASP A 149 -28.61 -8.53 20.49
C ASP A 149 -27.17 -8.21 20.00
N GLU A 150 -26.59 -9.05 19.14
CA GLU A 150 -25.22 -8.92 18.63
C GLU A 150 -25.20 -8.45 17.16
N TYR A 151 -24.15 -7.72 16.78
CA TYR A 151 -23.83 -7.35 15.41
C TYR A 151 -22.56 -8.10 15.01
N LEU A 152 -22.64 -8.90 13.95
CA LEU A 152 -21.56 -9.77 13.51
C LEU A 152 -21.26 -9.51 12.03
N VAL A 153 -20.00 -9.71 11.64
CA VAL A 153 -19.62 -9.78 10.21
C VAL A 153 -20.29 -10.98 9.55
N ASN A 154 -20.50 -10.93 8.24
CA ASN A 154 -21.20 -11.98 7.51
C ASN A 154 -20.21 -12.81 6.66
N PRO A 155 -19.82 -14.02 7.07
CA PRO A 155 -18.88 -14.84 6.29
C PRO A 155 -19.49 -15.34 5.00
N LEU A 156 -18.65 -15.45 3.96
CA LEU A 156 -19.02 -15.94 2.64
C LEU A 156 -18.51 -17.37 2.42
N ASP A 157 -19.22 -18.11 1.59
CA ASP A 157 -18.82 -19.43 1.11
C ASP A 157 -17.95 -19.37 -0.16
N GLU A 158 -17.56 -20.52 -0.70
CA GLU A 158 -16.76 -20.63 -1.93
C GLU A 158 -17.41 -20.01 -3.18
N ASN A 159 -18.71 -19.74 -3.15
CA ASN A 159 -19.45 -19.12 -4.25
C ASN A 159 -19.66 -17.61 -4.04
N GLY A 160 -19.20 -17.06 -2.91
CA GLY A 160 -19.45 -15.68 -2.51
C GLY A 160 -20.85 -15.45 -1.91
N ASP A 161 -21.56 -16.53 -1.56
CA ASP A 161 -22.87 -16.43 -0.92
C ASP A 161 -22.72 -16.32 0.60
N ALA A 162 -23.51 -15.45 1.23
CA ALA A 162 -23.53 -15.29 2.67
C ALA A 162 -24.00 -16.58 3.38
N ILE A 163 -23.15 -17.12 4.26
CA ILE A 163 -23.48 -18.29 5.09
C ILE A 163 -24.55 -17.92 6.13
N GLY A 164 -24.41 -16.73 6.73
CA GLY A 164 -25.31 -16.21 7.75
C GLY A 164 -25.19 -16.88 9.12
N TRP A 165 -25.89 -16.29 10.08
CA TRP A 165 -25.89 -16.67 11.49
C TRP A 165 -27.29 -17.07 11.96
N THR A 166 -27.36 -17.95 12.96
CA THR A 166 -28.61 -18.37 13.61
C THR A 166 -28.42 -18.49 15.12
N VAL A 167 -29.52 -18.45 15.88
CA VAL A 167 -29.51 -18.70 17.32
C VAL A 167 -29.87 -20.17 17.56
N ASN A 168 -29.02 -20.90 18.28
CA ASN A 168 -29.25 -22.30 18.60
C ASN A 168 -30.28 -22.47 19.75
N GLU A 169 -30.60 -23.72 20.11
CA GLU A 169 -31.57 -24.01 21.18
C GLU A 169 -31.11 -23.53 22.58
N ASP A 170 -29.80 -23.36 22.78
CA ASP A 170 -29.19 -22.86 24.02
C ASP A 170 -29.17 -21.32 24.10
N GLY A 171 -29.54 -20.63 23.01
CA GLY A 171 -29.54 -19.18 22.91
C GLY A 171 -28.23 -18.57 22.42
N ASP A 172 -27.26 -19.39 22.03
CA ASP A 172 -25.99 -18.93 21.48
C ASP A 172 -26.10 -18.64 19.98
N VAL A 173 -25.39 -17.59 19.54
CA VAL A 173 -25.26 -17.27 18.12
C VAL A 173 -24.20 -18.18 17.48
N VAL A 174 -24.59 -18.87 16.41
CA VAL A 174 -23.74 -19.83 15.67
C VAL A 174 -23.89 -19.65 14.17
N LEU A 175 -22.84 -20.00 13.41
CA LEU A 175 -22.91 -20.04 11.95
C LEU A 175 -23.89 -21.11 11.48
N VAL A 176 -24.61 -20.80 10.39
CA VAL A 176 -25.54 -21.76 9.77
C VAL A 176 -24.78 -22.96 9.21
N ASP A 177 -23.67 -22.72 8.52
CA ASP A 177 -22.77 -23.76 8.02
C ASP A 177 -21.29 -23.41 8.28
N PRO A 178 -20.73 -23.81 9.43
CA PRO A 178 -19.34 -23.50 9.77
C PRO A 178 -18.32 -24.20 8.88
N LEU A 179 -18.70 -25.22 8.09
CA LEU A 179 -17.78 -25.93 7.19
C LEU A 179 -17.69 -25.29 5.80
N ALA A 180 -18.59 -24.36 5.48
CA ALA A 180 -18.60 -23.63 4.23
C ALA A 180 -17.71 -22.37 4.26
N VAL A 181 -17.19 -22.00 5.44
CA VAL A 181 -16.36 -20.81 5.62
C VAL A 181 -15.05 -20.93 4.84
N VAL A 182 -14.73 -19.88 4.09
CA VAL A 182 -13.46 -19.75 3.37
C VAL A 182 -12.49 -18.93 4.22
N GLU A 183 -11.29 -19.47 4.42
CA GLU A 183 -10.21 -18.76 5.12
C GLU A 183 -9.44 -17.84 4.19
N VAL A 184 -8.95 -16.72 4.73
CA VAL A 184 -8.10 -15.78 3.99
C VAL A 184 -6.63 -16.10 4.25
N GLU A 185 -5.87 -16.28 3.17
CA GLU A 185 -4.49 -16.77 3.20
C GLU A 185 -3.49 -15.66 2.89
N LEU A 186 -3.10 -14.89 3.92
CA LEU A 186 -2.19 -13.75 3.75
C LEU A 186 -0.77 -14.11 3.28
N GLY A 187 -0.38 -15.39 3.33
CA GLY A 187 0.92 -15.84 2.83
C GLY A 187 2.08 -15.00 3.36
N ARG A 188 2.81 -14.30 2.48
CA ARG A 188 3.92 -13.38 2.82
C ARG A 188 3.50 -12.12 3.57
N LEU A 189 2.27 -11.66 3.38
CA LEU A 189 1.70 -10.50 4.09
C LEU A 189 1.43 -10.78 5.56
N ASN A 190 1.51 -12.05 6.01
CA ASN A 190 1.53 -12.36 7.45
C ASN A 190 2.63 -11.61 8.22
N VAL A 191 3.65 -11.08 7.54
CA VAL A 191 4.64 -10.17 8.14
C VAL A 191 4.02 -8.89 8.72
N GLY A 192 2.84 -8.46 8.28
CA GLY A 192 2.12 -7.34 8.90
C GLY A 192 1.75 -7.58 10.37
N ARG A 193 1.73 -8.84 10.81
CA ARG A 193 1.53 -9.25 12.21
C ARG A 193 2.84 -9.33 13.00
N ALA A 194 3.98 -9.13 12.35
CA ALA A 194 5.28 -9.16 12.99
C ALA A 194 5.50 -7.89 13.82
N PRO A 195 6.43 -7.91 14.79
CA PRO A 195 6.81 -6.70 15.52
C PRO A 195 7.28 -5.59 14.58
N THR A 196 6.87 -4.36 14.86
CA THR A 196 7.16 -3.14 14.05
C THR A 196 8.59 -2.99 13.60
N LYS A 197 9.55 -3.32 14.48
CA LYS A 197 10.99 -3.27 14.17
C LYS A 197 11.37 -3.99 12.88
N VAL A 198 10.58 -4.98 12.43
CA VAL A 198 10.82 -5.68 11.17
C VAL A 198 10.61 -4.72 9.99
N LEU A 199 9.51 -3.98 9.98
CA LEU A 199 9.22 -2.99 8.94
C LEU A 199 10.08 -1.73 9.10
N ASP A 200 10.35 -1.27 10.34
CA ASP A 200 11.20 -0.10 10.60
C ASP A 200 12.56 -0.20 9.90
N ASN A 201 13.23 -1.34 10.07
CA ASN A 201 14.56 -1.56 9.48
C ASN A 201 14.52 -1.56 7.94
N ARG A 202 13.42 -2.00 7.34
CA ARG A 202 13.23 -2.04 5.88
C ARG A 202 12.92 -0.65 5.35
N ALA A 203 12.16 0.12 6.12
CA ALA A 203 11.87 1.50 5.83
C ALA A 203 13.14 2.37 5.85
N ASP A 204 14.02 2.17 6.83
CA ASP A 204 15.32 2.87 6.90
C ASP A 204 16.23 2.51 5.70
N GLU A 205 16.19 1.25 5.25
CA GLU A 205 16.90 0.81 4.03
C GLU A 205 16.33 1.49 2.79
N VAL A 206 15.00 1.54 2.63
CA VAL A 206 14.31 2.26 1.55
C VAL A 206 14.70 3.74 1.52
N VAL A 207 14.67 4.42 2.66
CA VAL A 207 15.06 5.83 2.76
C VAL A 207 16.52 6.03 2.36
N THR A 208 17.40 5.10 2.74
CA THR A 208 18.82 5.15 2.34
C THR A 208 18.97 4.99 0.84
N LEU A 209 18.28 4.02 0.23
CA LEU A 209 18.30 3.77 -1.21
C LEU A 209 17.78 4.98 -1.98
N LEU A 210 16.61 5.51 -1.61
CA LEU A 210 16.01 6.68 -2.27
C LEU A 210 16.87 7.93 -2.16
N ASN A 211 17.54 8.15 -1.02
CA ASN A 211 18.46 9.29 -0.85
C ASN A 211 19.80 9.12 -1.61
N SER A 212 20.17 7.89 -1.97
CA SER A 212 21.37 7.62 -2.76
C SER A 212 21.14 7.67 -4.27
N ALA A 213 19.87 7.64 -4.70
CA ALA A 213 19.50 7.64 -6.10
C ALA A 213 19.71 9.01 -6.75
N SER A 214 20.18 9.01 -8.00
CA SER A 214 20.20 10.19 -8.87
C SER A 214 18.96 10.29 -9.75
N ALA A 215 18.33 9.14 -10.06
CA ALA A 215 17.06 9.07 -10.74
C ALA A 215 16.16 7.97 -10.19
N ILE A 216 14.84 8.16 -10.34
CA ILE A 216 13.81 7.20 -9.95
C ILE A 216 12.90 6.95 -11.15
N SER A 217 12.62 5.69 -11.43
CA SER A 217 11.65 5.25 -12.42
C SER A 217 10.86 4.06 -11.90
N THR A 218 10.04 3.46 -12.76
CA THR A 218 9.31 2.22 -12.46
C THR A 218 9.63 1.16 -13.50
N ASP A 219 9.61 -0.11 -13.08
CA ASP A 219 9.59 -1.23 -14.01
C ASP A 219 8.18 -1.44 -14.60
N ALA A 220 8.04 -2.41 -15.51
CA ALA A 220 6.76 -2.73 -16.14
C ALA A 220 5.63 -3.17 -15.19
N SER A 221 5.95 -3.52 -13.94
CA SER A 221 4.98 -3.85 -12.90
C SER A 221 4.62 -2.69 -11.97
N GLY A 222 5.32 -1.56 -12.10
CA GLY A 222 5.17 -0.39 -11.23
C GLY A 222 6.12 -0.38 -10.02
N ARG A 223 7.07 -1.32 -9.91
CA ARG A 223 8.06 -1.30 -8.82
C ARG A 223 9.10 -0.23 -9.08
N ILE A 224 9.57 0.41 -8.01
CA ILE A 224 10.60 1.45 -8.10
C ILE A 224 11.91 0.87 -8.63
N VAL A 225 12.48 1.54 -9.64
CA VAL A 225 13.84 1.36 -10.14
C VAL A 225 14.63 2.61 -9.82
N LEU A 226 15.78 2.43 -9.18
CA LEU A 226 16.67 3.50 -8.77
C LEU A 226 17.92 3.47 -9.63
N THR A 227 18.31 4.62 -10.18
CA THR A 227 19.65 4.78 -10.75
C THR A 227 20.55 5.33 -9.65
N ALA A 228 21.55 4.57 -9.22
CA ALA A 228 22.46 4.96 -8.14
C ALA A 228 23.86 4.37 -8.32
N ASP A 229 24.88 5.01 -7.76
CA ASP A 229 26.21 4.42 -7.57
C ASP A 229 26.18 3.54 -6.31
N VAL A 230 25.75 2.29 -6.49
CA VAL A 230 25.52 1.34 -5.39
C VAL A 230 26.84 0.88 -4.76
N ASP A 231 27.90 0.74 -5.56
CA ASP A 231 29.19 0.21 -5.13
C ASP A 231 30.20 1.30 -4.71
N GLY A 232 29.86 2.57 -4.91
CA GLY A 232 30.72 3.72 -4.60
C GLY A 232 31.96 3.80 -5.50
N ASP A 233 31.90 3.17 -6.67
CA ASP A 233 32.98 3.14 -7.65
C ASP A 233 32.85 4.25 -8.73
N GLY A 234 31.77 5.03 -8.64
CA GLY A 234 31.43 6.12 -9.55
C GLY A 234 30.65 5.68 -10.78
N VAL A 235 30.19 4.43 -10.85
CA VAL A 235 29.34 3.90 -11.93
C VAL A 235 27.92 3.81 -11.42
N GLU A 236 27.01 4.51 -12.11
CA GLU A 236 25.58 4.41 -11.82
C GLU A 236 25.00 3.15 -12.46
N GLU A 237 24.21 2.42 -11.69
CA GLU A 237 23.49 1.22 -12.13
C GLU A 237 22.02 1.33 -11.75
N ASP A 238 21.16 0.68 -12.55
CA ASP A 238 19.75 0.57 -12.26
C ASP A 238 19.49 -0.59 -11.31
N LYS A 239 18.84 -0.28 -10.18
CA LYS A 239 18.49 -1.23 -9.13
C LYS A 239 17.00 -1.15 -8.83
N THR A 240 16.30 -2.24 -9.10
CA THR A 240 14.89 -2.38 -8.70
C THR A 240 14.79 -2.65 -7.20
N ILE A 241 13.86 -1.99 -6.52
CA ILE A 241 13.43 -2.35 -5.16
C ILE A 241 12.57 -3.61 -5.27
N ASP A 242 13.21 -4.78 -5.18
CA ASP A 242 12.58 -6.08 -5.39
C ASP A 242 12.24 -6.81 -4.09
N SER A 243 12.71 -6.29 -2.95
CA SER A 243 12.45 -6.84 -1.62
C SER A 243 10.98 -6.60 -1.22
N PRO A 244 10.25 -7.66 -0.87
CA PRO A 244 8.82 -7.48 -0.60
C PRO A 244 8.52 -6.78 0.71
N LEU A 245 9.46 -6.77 1.66
CA LEU A 245 9.32 -5.94 2.86
C LEU A 245 9.66 -4.47 2.60
N GLU A 246 10.54 -4.16 1.67
CA GLU A 246 10.83 -2.77 1.28
C GLU A 246 9.61 -2.18 0.56
N ASN A 247 9.00 -2.94 -0.36
CA ASN A 247 7.75 -2.54 -1.01
C ASN A 247 6.60 -2.39 -0.01
N LEU A 248 6.46 -3.30 0.96
CA LEU A 248 5.45 -3.16 2.01
C LEU A 248 5.71 -1.92 2.89
N ALA A 249 6.96 -1.57 3.16
CA ALA A 249 7.29 -0.39 3.94
C ALA A 249 6.93 0.91 3.19
N ILE A 250 7.15 0.96 1.87
CA ILE A 250 6.72 2.08 1.03
C ILE A 250 5.20 2.17 0.99
N TYR A 251 4.52 1.03 0.83
CA TYR A 251 3.06 0.93 0.86
C TYR A 251 2.48 1.59 2.12
N VAL A 252 2.94 1.19 3.31
CA VAL A 252 2.46 1.77 4.58
C VAL A 252 2.75 3.26 4.66
N ALA A 253 3.94 3.69 4.23
CA ALA A 253 4.32 5.11 4.26
C ALA A 253 3.35 5.99 3.46
N LEU A 254 3.00 5.57 2.24
CA LEU A 254 2.10 6.30 1.37
C LEU A 254 0.68 6.32 1.93
N MET A 255 0.16 5.15 2.31
CA MET A 255 -1.22 5.04 2.79
C MET A 255 -1.50 5.87 4.05
N GLU A 256 -0.46 6.14 4.85
CA GLU A 256 -0.63 6.90 6.09
C GLU A 256 -0.21 8.35 6.02
N THR A 257 0.83 8.65 5.25
CA THR A 257 1.45 9.98 5.25
C THR A 257 1.44 10.65 3.89
N GLY A 258 1.01 9.97 2.83
CA GLY A 258 1.11 10.46 1.45
C GLY A 258 2.54 10.79 1.04
N SER A 259 3.53 10.12 1.64
CA SER A 259 4.95 10.27 1.31
C SER A 259 5.79 9.15 1.92
N VAL A 260 7.08 9.13 1.60
CA VAL A 260 8.11 8.34 2.28
C VAL A 260 8.96 9.29 3.16
N PRO A 261 8.66 9.42 4.46
CA PRO A 261 9.32 10.39 5.32
C PRO A 261 10.82 10.12 5.50
N GLY A 262 11.60 11.20 5.52
CA GLY A 262 13.06 11.14 5.63
C GLY A 262 13.78 11.09 4.29
N VAL A 263 13.04 11.06 3.18
CA VAL A 263 13.62 11.23 1.85
C VAL A 263 13.83 12.72 1.55
N THR A 264 15.01 13.04 1.06
CA THR A 264 15.48 14.36 0.66
C THR A 264 15.90 14.38 -0.81
N PHE A 265 15.34 13.45 -1.59
CA PHE A 265 15.65 13.24 -3.00
C PHE A 265 15.51 14.55 -3.80
N ASP A 266 16.59 14.92 -4.48
CA ASP A 266 16.68 16.11 -5.33
C ASP A 266 17.00 15.76 -6.80
N GLY A 267 16.92 14.48 -7.15
CA GLY A 267 17.16 13.95 -8.49
C GLY A 267 15.96 14.08 -9.44
N THR A 268 15.95 13.25 -10.47
CA THR A 268 14.89 13.25 -11.51
C THR A 268 14.03 12.00 -11.45
N TYR A 269 12.72 12.14 -11.61
CA TYR A 269 11.80 11.02 -11.81
C TYR A 269 11.35 10.92 -13.28
N SER A 270 11.19 9.70 -13.78
CA SER A 270 10.75 9.44 -15.16
C SER A 270 9.26 9.75 -15.38
N ASP A 271 8.45 9.60 -14.34
CA ASP A 271 7.01 9.83 -14.35
C ASP A 271 6.64 10.90 -13.30
N PRO A 272 5.84 11.92 -13.64
CA PRO A 272 5.31 12.88 -12.67
C PRO A 272 4.59 12.26 -11.48
N ILE A 273 3.94 11.10 -11.62
CA ILE A 273 3.20 10.45 -10.51
C ILE A 273 4.12 10.09 -9.35
N LEU A 274 5.41 9.82 -9.61
CA LEU A 274 6.41 9.50 -8.60
C LEU A 274 6.72 10.68 -7.67
N ALA A 275 6.28 11.89 -7.99
CA ALA A 275 6.37 13.02 -7.07
C ALA A 275 5.51 12.83 -5.81
N ALA A 276 4.41 12.06 -5.90
CA ALA A 276 3.55 11.72 -4.76
C ALA A 276 4.33 10.97 -3.65
N LEU A 277 5.42 10.28 -3.99
CA LEU A 277 6.30 9.65 -2.99
C LEU A 277 6.87 10.64 -1.96
N PHE A 278 6.85 11.96 -2.22
CA PHE A 278 7.59 12.94 -1.43
C PHE A 278 6.79 14.18 -1.03
N ASP A 279 5.53 14.32 -1.45
CA ASP A 279 4.79 15.58 -1.26
C ASP A 279 4.02 15.67 0.06
N GLY A 280 3.80 14.53 0.72
CA GLY A 280 3.16 14.41 2.03
C GLY A 280 1.66 14.60 1.98
N GLN A 281 1.02 14.40 0.83
CA GLN A 281 -0.41 14.55 0.62
C GLN A 281 -0.98 13.23 0.13
N MET A 282 -1.94 12.65 0.86
CA MET A 282 -2.65 11.47 0.38
C MET A 282 -3.62 11.86 -0.74
N THR A 283 -3.40 11.32 -1.93
CA THR A 283 -4.17 11.58 -3.15
C THR A 283 -4.46 10.28 -3.91
N ALA A 284 -5.19 10.38 -5.03
CA ALA A 284 -5.40 9.24 -5.92
C ALA A 284 -4.07 8.70 -6.52
N ASP A 285 -3.06 9.55 -6.69
CA ASP A 285 -1.75 9.14 -7.20
C ASP A 285 -1.02 8.22 -6.20
N ASP A 286 -1.16 8.48 -4.90
CA ASP A 286 -0.66 7.60 -3.85
C ASP A 286 -1.31 6.23 -3.89
N LEU A 287 -2.64 6.18 -4.10
CA LEU A 287 -3.37 4.92 -4.25
C LEU A 287 -2.92 4.15 -5.50
N VAL A 288 -2.68 4.83 -6.61
CA VAL A 288 -2.16 4.18 -7.84
C VAL A 288 -0.79 3.57 -7.58
N LEU A 289 0.12 4.31 -6.93
CA LEU A 289 1.45 3.80 -6.60
C LEU A 289 1.40 2.69 -5.55
N SER A 290 0.58 2.84 -4.52
CA SER A 290 0.46 1.89 -3.41
C SER A 290 -0.03 0.52 -3.89
N ALA A 291 -0.89 0.48 -4.92
CA ALA A 291 -1.35 -0.78 -5.51
C ALA A 291 -0.18 -1.63 -6.04
N ALA A 292 0.77 -1.02 -6.75
CA ALA A 292 1.95 -1.71 -7.27
C ALA A 292 2.91 -2.15 -6.15
N PHE A 293 3.09 -1.33 -5.10
CA PHE A 293 3.92 -1.69 -3.96
C PHE A 293 3.32 -2.82 -3.12
N LEU A 294 2.01 -2.82 -2.92
CA LEU A 294 1.32 -3.90 -2.24
C LEU A 294 1.39 -5.21 -3.06
N ALA A 295 1.25 -5.11 -4.39
CA ALA A 295 1.42 -6.23 -5.32
C ALA A 295 2.84 -6.84 -5.25
N ALA A 296 3.87 -6.00 -5.09
CA ALA A 296 5.25 -6.47 -4.93
C ALA A 296 5.52 -7.07 -3.54
N ALA A 297 4.75 -6.67 -2.52
CA ALA A 297 4.84 -7.20 -1.16
C ALA A 297 4.21 -8.60 -1.02
N THR A 298 3.13 -8.88 -1.77
CA THR A 298 2.35 -10.11 -1.64
C THR A 298 3.05 -11.35 -2.24
N ASP A 299 2.37 -12.49 -2.13
CA ASP A 299 2.80 -13.74 -2.77
C ASP A 299 2.70 -13.66 -4.29
N LYS A 300 3.68 -14.27 -4.96
CA LYS A 300 3.81 -14.15 -6.42
C LYS A 300 2.91 -15.10 -7.18
N THR A 301 2.20 -16.03 -6.56
CA THR A 301 1.55 -17.14 -7.29
C THR A 301 0.09 -17.36 -6.93
N SER A 302 -0.36 -16.83 -5.79
CA SER A 302 -1.76 -16.85 -5.40
C SER A 302 -2.45 -15.60 -5.92
N GLU A 303 -3.74 -15.74 -6.23
CA GLU A 303 -4.62 -14.61 -6.52
C GLU A 303 -4.68 -13.69 -5.29
N PHE A 304 -4.54 -12.38 -5.52
CA PHE A 304 -4.62 -11.38 -4.47
C PHE A 304 -6.05 -10.86 -4.33
N THR A 305 -6.64 -11.00 -3.15
CA THR A 305 -8.08 -10.77 -2.93
C THR A 305 -8.37 -9.49 -2.14
N THR A 306 -9.60 -8.99 -2.28
CA THR A 306 -10.13 -7.83 -1.55
C THR A 306 -10.04 -8.00 -0.03
N ASP A 307 -10.33 -9.19 0.50
CA ASP A 307 -10.19 -9.48 1.92
C ASP A 307 -8.73 -9.42 2.39
N GLU A 308 -7.78 -9.91 1.60
CA GLU A 308 -6.36 -9.84 1.95
C GLU A 308 -5.89 -8.39 2.10
N ILE A 309 -6.33 -7.49 1.21
CA ILE A 309 -6.04 -6.05 1.29
C ILE A 309 -6.68 -5.42 2.52
N ALA A 310 -7.97 -5.68 2.75
CA ALA A 310 -8.67 -5.10 3.88
C ALA A 310 -8.08 -5.57 5.23
N TYR A 311 -7.71 -6.85 5.33
CA TYR A 311 -7.06 -7.40 6.51
C TYR A 311 -5.65 -6.86 6.70
N ILE A 312 -4.81 -6.84 5.66
CA ILE A 312 -3.43 -6.33 5.81
C ILE A 312 -3.43 -4.86 6.21
N ASN A 313 -4.38 -4.04 5.72
CA ASN A 313 -4.54 -2.66 6.15
C ASN A 313 -4.89 -2.55 7.63
N ALA A 314 -5.87 -3.34 8.08
CA ALA A 314 -6.24 -3.39 9.49
C ALA A 314 -5.08 -3.85 10.37
N PHE A 315 -4.32 -4.87 9.95
CA PHE A 315 -3.15 -5.38 10.66
C PHE A 315 -2.03 -4.35 10.78
N LEU A 316 -1.81 -3.60 9.72
CA LEU A 316 -0.85 -2.51 9.64
C LEU A 316 -1.42 -1.21 10.18
N GLY A 317 -2.59 -1.22 10.84
CA GLY A 317 -3.24 -0.07 11.48
C GLY A 317 -3.59 1.10 10.56
N ILE A 318 -3.56 0.90 9.24
CA ILE A 318 -3.85 1.90 8.22
C ILE A 318 -5.33 2.27 8.29
N SER A 319 -5.62 3.55 8.51
CA SER A 319 -6.97 4.13 8.53
C SER A 319 -7.99 3.29 9.31
N THR A 320 -7.57 2.75 10.46
CA THR A 320 -8.42 1.83 11.23
C THR A 320 -9.52 2.52 12.02
N THR A 321 -10.67 1.86 12.08
CA THR A 321 -11.82 2.23 12.92
C THR A 321 -12.38 1.00 13.62
N GLU A 322 -13.15 1.22 14.68
CA GLU A 322 -13.74 0.15 15.49
C GLU A 322 -15.26 0.30 15.52
N GLN A 323 -15.98 -0.77 15.15
CA GLN A 323 -17.43 -0.85 15.23
C GLN A 323 -17.86 -2.23 15.71
N TYR A 324 -18.75 -2.29 16.71
CA TYR A 324 -19.30 -3.55 17.24
C TYR A 324 -18.21 -4.59 17.62
N ASP A 325 -17.13 -4.15 18.27
CA ASP A 325 -15.96 -4.95 18.65
C ASP A 325 -15.12 -5.49 17.46
N VAL A 326 -15.34 -4.98 16.24
CA VAL A 326 -14.55 -5.30 15.04
C VAL A 326 -13.72 -4.10 14.64
N THR A 327 -12.40 -4.29 14.54
CA THR A 327 -11.47 -3.30 13.98
C THR A 327 -11.27 -3.59 12.49
N TYR A 328 -11.46 -2.59 11.64
CA TYR A 328 -11.26 -2.69 10.19
C TYR A 328 -10.64 -1.40 9.64
N SER A 329 -10.06 -1.48 8.45
CA SER A 329 -9.52 -0.32 7.72
C SER A 329 -10.65 0.34 6.93
N ASP A 330 -10.81 1.66 7.10
CA ASP A 330 -11.78 2.50 6.39
C ASP A 330 -11.02 3.48 5.48
N ILE A 331 -10.86 3.11 4.21
CA ILE A 331 -10.15 3.90 3.20
C ILE A 331 -11.17 4.35 2.15
N ASP A 332 -11.13 5.64 1.82
CA ASP A 332 -11.97 6.21 0.76
C ASP A 332 -11.34 5.92 -0.61
N TYR A 333 -11.98 5.05 -1.40
CA TYR A 333 -11.56 4.73 -2.76
C TYR A 333 -12.29 5.55 -3.82
N SER A 334 -13.17 6.48 -3.45
CA SER A 334 -14.11 7.13 -4.39
C SER A 334 -13.45 7.89 -5.55
N ASP A 335 -12.23 8.43 -5.32
CA ASP A 335 -11.43 9.12 -6.33
C ASP A 335 -10.45 8.18 -7.08
N PHE A 336 -10.36 6.90 -6.69
CA PHE A 336 -9.49 5.93 -7.35
C PHE A 336 -10.06 5.48 -8.69
N THR A 337 -9.20 5.47 -9.72
CA THR A 337 -9.54 4.96 -11.05
C THR A 337 -8.41 4.11 -11.57
N TYR A 338 -8.75 2.98 -12.17
CA TYR A 338 -7.79 2.08 -12.79
C TYR A 338 -8.22 1.75 -14.22
N ASP A 339 -7.29 1.95 -15.15
CA ASP A 339 -7.40 1.54 -16.55
C ASP A 339 -6.17 0.70 -16.88
N ARG A 340 -6.38 -0.59 -17.13
CA ARG A 340 -5.30 -1.57 -17.35
C ARG A 340 -4.46 -1.19 -18.57
N TYR A 341 -5.09 -0.82 -19.67
CA TYR A 341 -4.37 -0.47 -20.90
C TYR A 341 -3.64 0.87 -20.76
N ALA A 342 -4.22 1.85 -20.07
CA ALA A 342 -3.51 3.09 -19.77
C ALA A 342 -2.26 2.84 -18.90
N THR A 343 -2.33 1.86 -18.00
CA THR A 343 -1.23 1.52 -17.08
C THR A 343 -0.13 0.69 -17.75
N PHE A 344 -0.51 -0.35 -18.52
CA PHE A 344 0.43 -1.36 -19.01
C PHE A 344 0.56 -1.42 -20.54
N GLY A 345 -0.23 -0.66 -21.29
CA GLY A 345 -0.27 -0.73 -22.76
C GLY A 345 1.06 -0.42 -23.44
N ASP A 346 1.85 0.47 -22.84
CA ASP A 346 3.20 0.85 -23.30
C ASP A 346 4.33 0.21 -22.45
N ALA A 347 3.98 -0.60 -21.44
CA ALA A 347 4.96 -1.20 -20.53
C ALA A 347 5.76 -2.30 -21.23
N THR A 348 7.09 -2.17 -21.21
CA THR A 348 8.01 -3.13 -21.81
C THR A 348 8.92 -3.78 -20.77
N ALA A 349 9.31 -5.03 -21.00
CA ALA A 349 10.33 -5.69 -20.21
C ALA A 349 11.24 -6.60 -21.04
N ASP A 350 12.43 -6.86 -20.52
CA ASP A 350 13.41 -7.76 -21.11
C ASP A 350 13.19 -9.17 -20.57
N ILE A 351 12.81 -10.11 -21.45
CA ILE A 351 12.35 -11.45 -21.07
C ILE A 351 12.80 -12.53 -22.06
N LEU A 352 12.69 -13.77 -21.62
CA LEU A 352 12.83 -14.98 -22.42
C LEU A 352 11.51 -15.34 -23.10
N VAL A 353 11.49 -15.31 -24.43
CA VAL A 353 10.33 -15.69 -25.24
C VAL A 353 10.55 -17.07 -25.85
N LEU A 354 9.56 -17.96 -25.72
CA LEU A 354 9.62 -19.30 -26.29
C LEU A 354 9.38 -19.26 -27.81
N GLU A 355 10.43 -19.45 -28.59
CA GLU A 355 10.36 -19.54 -30.05
C GLU A 355 10.82 -20.91 -30.53
N ASN A 356 9.97 -21.60 -31.30
CA ASN A 356 10.27 -22.93 -31.84
C ASN A 356 10.73 -23.96 -30.77
N GLY A 357 10.22 -23.83 -29.54
CA GLY A 357 10.57 -24.71 -28.42
C GLY A 357 11.89 -24.35 -27.70
N VAL A 358 12.46 -23.17 -27.97
CA VAL A 358 13.67 -22.66 -27.31
C VAL A 358 13.40 -21.27 -26.75
N TYR A 359 13.81 -21.02 -25.51
CA TYR A 359 13.74 -19.68 -24.93
C TYR A 359 14.82 -18.77 -25.54
N VAL A 360 14.39 -17.65 -26.11
CA VAL A 360 15.25 -16.65 -26.76
C VAL A 360 15.12 -15.33 -25.98
N PRO A 361 16.24 -14.70 -25.58
CA PRO A 361 16.20 -13.39 -24.94
C PRO A 361 15.67 -12.34 -25.92
N LYS A 362 14.75 -11.51 -25.45
CA LYS A 362 14.24 -10.35 -26.16
C LYS A 362 14.21 -9.15 -25.24
N GLU A 363 14.56 -8.02 -25.81
CA GLU A 363 14.52 -6.71 -25.17
C GLU A 363 13.24 -5.97 -25.59
N ASP A 364 12.78 -5.06 -24.75
CA ASP A 364 11.65 -4.15 -25.01
C ASP A 364 10.35 -4.86 -25.45
N VAL A 365 10.00 -5.96 -24.79
CA VAL A 365 8.79 -6.73 -25.13
C VAL A 365 7.58 -6.12 -24.44
N LEU A 366 6.54 -5.80 -25.21
CA LEU A 366 5.25 -5.33 -24.68
C LEU A 366 4.62 -6.40 -23.80
N ILE A 367 4.44 -6.08 -22.52
CA ILE A 367 3.98 -7.03 -21.51
C ILE A 367 2.47 -7.24 -21.57
N TYR A 368 1.72 -6.19 -21.92
CA TYR A 368 0.26 -6.27 -22.03
C TYR A 368 -0.19 -7.45 -22.91
N GLU A 369 0.42 -7.57 -24.10
CA GLU A 369 0.05 -8.61 -25.07
C GLU A 369 0.28 -10.04 -24.58
N LEU A 370 1.29 -10.21 -23.73
CA LEU A 370 1.72 -11.51 -23.24
C LEU A 370 0.97 -11.95 -21.98
N VAL A 371 0.57 -10.99 -21.14
CA VAL A 371 -0.07 -11.27 -19.86
C VAL A 371 -1.59 -11.24 -19.99
N PHE A 372 -2.16 -10.21 -20.61
CA PHE A 372 -3.61 -9.99 -20.61
C PHE A 372 -4.30 -10.47 -21.89
N GLY A 373 -3.58 -10.48 -23.00
CA GLY A 373 -4.11 -10.93 -24.28
C GLY A 373 -3.76 -10.00 -25.41
N THR A 374 -4.13 -10.41 -26.63
CA THR A 374 -3.81 -9.62 -27.81
C THR A 374 -4.55 -8.29 -27.77
N ILE A 375 -3.87 -7.20 -28.11
CA ILE A 375 -4.46 -5.89 -28.39
C ILE A 375 -5.33 -6.02 -29.65
N VAL A 376 -6.53 -6.56 -29.47
CA VAL A 376 -7.58 -6.58 -30.47
C VAL A 376 -8.51 -5.44 -30.11
N ASP A 377 -8.49 -4.43 -30.96
CA ASP A 377 -9.45 -3.34 -30.92
C ASP A 377 -10.48 -3.61 -32.01
N ALA A 378 -11.51 -4.40 -31.70
CA ALA A 378 -12.56 -4.72 -32.66
C ALA A 378 -13.41 -3.49 -33.02
N ASN A 379 -13.40 -2.47 -32.16
CA ASN A 379 -14.17 -1.24 -32.28
C ASN A 379 -13.43 -0.12 -33.03
N ASN A 380 -12.13 -0.29 -33.26
CA ASN A 380 -11.20 0.63 -33.89
C ASN A 380 -11.13 2.00 -33.15
N ASP A 381 -11.20 1.99 -31.82
CA ASP A 381 -11.11 3.17 -30.93
C ASP A 381 -9.73 3.38 -30.27
N GLY A 382 -8.80 2.46 -30.47
CA GLY A 382 -7.46 2.46 -29.90
C GLY A 382 -7.35 1.78 -28.54
N ILE A 383 -8.41 1.14 -28.04
CA ILE A 383 -8.45 0.45 -26.75
C ILE A 383 -8.65 -1.06 -26.98
N PRO A 384 -7.85 -1.93 -26.33
CA PRO A 384 -8.07 -3.37 -26.40
C PRO A 384 -9.45 -3.79 -25.86
N ASP A 385 -10.08 -4.78 -26.51
CA ASP A 385 -11.36 -5.35 -26.06
C ASP A 385 -11.28 -6.01 -24.67
N ASP A 386 -10.08 -6.40 -24.23
CA ASP A 386 -9.78 -6.99 -22.92
C ASP A 386 -9.36 -5.95 -21.86
N ASN A 387 -9.45 -4.65 -22.21
CA ASN A 387 -9.16 -3.59 -21.26
C ASN A 387 -10.19 -3.61 -20.12
N VAL A 388 -9.69 -3.42 -18.90
CA VAL A 388 -10.50 -3.29 -17.70
C VAL A 388 -10.40 -1.86 -17.22
N VAL A 389 -11.55 -1.20 -17.11
CA VAL A 389 -11.69 0.15 -16.55
C VAL A 389 -12.66 0.09 -15.38
N VAL A 390 -12.13 0.31 -14.18
CA VAL A 390 -12.85 0.20 -12.90
C VAL A 390 -12.47 1.39 -12.01
N SER A 391 -13.34 1.76 -11.08
CA SER A 391 -13.14 2.96 -10.25
C SER A 391 -13.98 2.92 -8.99
N ALA A 392 -13.62 3.77 -8.03
CA ALA A 392 -14.41 4.13 -6.87
C ALA A 392 -14.71 2.99 -5.89
N THR A 393 -13.93 1.90 -5.91
CA THR A 393 -14.12 0.74 -5.02
C THR A 393 -12.79 0.10 -4.61
N LEU A 394 -12.80 -0.60 -3.48
CA LEU A 394 -11.69 -1.48 -3.08
C LEU A 394 -11.45 -2.57 -4.13
N ASP A 395 -12.49 -3.14 -4.75
CA ASP A 395 -12.31 -4.14 -5.83
C ASP A 395 -11.55 -3.56 -7.03
N ALA A 396 -11.76 -2.28 -7.37
CA ALA A 396 -10.99 -1.61 -8.41
C ALA A 396 -9.50 -1.52 -8.03
N TYR A 397 -9.22 -1.19 -6.77
CA TYR A 397 -7.87 -1.16 -6.22
C TYR A 397 -7.22 -2.55 -6.18
N THR A 398 -7.96 -3.58 -5.76
CA THR A 398 -7.55 -4.98 -5.79
C THR A 398 -7.20 -5.40 -7.21
N GLN A 399 -8.01 -5.04 -8.20
CA GLN A 399 -7.75 -5.36 -9.60
C GLN A 399 -6.43 -4.74 -10.11
N ALA A 400 -6.13 -3.50 -9.71
CA ALA A 400 -4.87 -2.84 -10.06
C ALA A 400 -3.67 -3.56 -9.43
N ALA A 401 -3.76 -3.91 -8.14
CA ALA A 401 -2.72 -4.65 -7.44
C ALA A 401 -2.52 -6.07 -8.02
N GLU A 402 -3.60 -6.79 -8.33
CA GLU A 402 -3.53 -8.15 -8.91
C GLU A 402 -2.93 -8.15 -10.32
N ASP A 403 -3.25 -7.16 -11.15
CA ASP A 403 -2.64 -7.02 -12.48
C ASP A 403 -1.13 -6.74 -12.37
N SER A 404 -0.71 -5.86 -11.46
CA SER A 404 0.72 -5.64 -11.14
C SER A 404 1.38 -6.93 -10.64
N ARG A 405 0.75 -7.68 -9.73
CA ARG A 405 1.27 -8.95 -9.20
C ARG A 405 1.45 -9.99 -10.31
N THR A 406 0.47 -10.09 -11.21
CA THR A 406 0.51 -11.00 -12.35
C THR A 406 1.69 -10.67 -13.28
N ILE A 407 1.97 -9.39 -13.52
CA ILE A 407 3.14 -8.96 -14.29
C ILE A 407 4.45 -9.31 -13.57
N ILE A 408 4.52 -9.09 -12.25
CA ILE A 408 5.70 -9.45 -11.44
C ILE A 408 5.98 -10.95 -11.57
N GLU A 409 4.95 -11.78 -11.42
CA GLU A 409 5.04 -13.23 -11.58
C GLU A 409 5.55 -13.59 -12.98
N PHE A 410 4.96 -12.99 -14.02
CA PHE A 410 5.30 -13.23 -15.41
C PHE A 410 6.77 -12.90 -15.71
N ILE A 411 7.22 -11.69 -15.37
CA ILE A 411 8.59 -11.23 -15.59
C ILE A 411 9.56 -12.09 -14.81
N HIS A 412 9.26 -12.40 -13.55
CA HIS A 412 10.15 -13.21 -12.71
C HIS A 412 10.34 -14.64 -13.26
N ASN A 413 9.29 -15.23 -13.83
CA ASN A 413 9.37 -16.57 -14.41
C ASN A 413 10.11 -16.61 -15.76
N LEU A 414 10.20 -15.48 -16.45
CA LEU A 414 10.80 -15.36 -17.78
C LEU A 414 12.00 -14.41 -17.82
N ALA A 415 12.57 -14.04 -16.68
CA ALA A 415 13.67 -13.09 -16.60
C ALA A 415 14.91 -13.58 -17.38
N LEU A 416 15.67 -12.64 -17.92
CA LEU A 416 16.97 -12.94 -18.52
C LEU A 416 17.93 -13.48 -17.44
N PRO A 417 18.80 -14.45 -17.76
CA PRO A 417 19.83 -14.89 -16.84
C PRO A 417 20.83 -13.76 -16.57
N GLU A 418 21.12 -13.51 -15.29
CA GLU A 418 22.17 -12.57 -14.83
C GLU A 418 23.60 -12.99 -15.24
#